data_AF-A0A2E4J3Q8-F1
#
_entry.id   AF-A0A2E4J3Q8-F1
#
_cell.length_a   1.000
_cell.length_b   1.000
_cell.length_c   1.000
_cell.angle_alpha   90.00
_cell.angle_beta   90.00
_cell.angle_gamma   90.00
#
_symmetry.space_group_name_H-M   'P 1'
#
loop_
_entity.id
_entity.type
_entity.pdbx_description
1 polymer ?
#
loop_
_entity_poly.entity_id
_entity_poly.type
_entity_poly.pdbx_seq_one_letter_code
_entity_poly.pdbx_strand_id
1 'polypeptide(L)'
;MKMMEAIHRAVDAALPRATSKLERGISSHTLQNSIALSTMREVVAAAGAMKHQTFVGSVDGAIMVSVNANVTSELEEDAGSTDRPRKRRRCPHEEEVQEAAERVRGQKGPVDIPEKSLAAASAAALYLLKNLRGSSHETAIESWALTLGPAVDAERPKLVLSMRLSPGLAVSLYTLLHGIGKSKDGMLTTSSEALQQRFNLPLNAEARTTEKYGQKSMSLFATMEEGGE
;
A
#
# COMPACT_ATOMS: atom_id res chain seq x y z
N MET A 1 11.73 25.60 -9.82
CA MET A 1 12.58 25.34 -8.63
C MET A 1 11.86 25.71 -7.33
N LYS A 2 11.39 26.96 -7.13
CA LYS A 2 10.67 27.40 -5.92
C LYS A 2 9.48 26.50 -5.50
N MET A 3 8.71 25.98 -6.46
CA MET A 3 7.61 25.05 -6.19
C MET A 3 8.10 23.74 -5.54
N MET A 4 9.19 23.16 -6.05
CA MET A 4 9.76 21.93 -5.50
C MET A 4 10.38 22.13 -4.12
N GLU A 5 10.97 23.29 -3.87
CA GLU A 5 11.47 23.63 -2.53
C GLU A 5 10.32 23.74 -1.52
N ALA A 6 9.18 24.32 -1.91
CA ALA A 6 8.00 24.39 -1.06
C ALA A 6 7.43 23.00 -0.76
N ILE A 7 7.31 22.14 -1.78
CA ILE A 7 6.85 20.75 -1.62
C ILE A 7 7.82 19.96 -0.75
N HIS A 8 9.13 20.09 -0.99
CA HIS A 8 10.15 19.43 -0.19
C HIS A 8 10.02 19.77 1.29
N ARG A 9 9.89 21.06 1.63
CA ARG A 9 9.69 21.50 3.02
C ARG A 9 8.38 21.00 3.62
N ALA A 10 7.31 20.97 2.85
CA ALA A 10 6.02 20.49 3.32
C ALA A 10 6.04 18.98 3.61
N VAL A 11 6.67 18.19 2.73
CA VAL A 11 6.83 16.74 2.92
C VAL A 11 7.81 16.43 4.07
N ASP A 12 8.89 17.20 4.19
CA ASP A 12 9.83 17.09 5.31
C ASP A 12 9.13 17.35 6.67
N ALA A 13 8.25 18.37 6.73
CA ALA A 13 7.45 18.64 7.91
C ALA A 13 6.46 17.51 8.25
N ALA A 14 5.92 16.82 7.23
CA ALA A 14 5.06 15.65 7.42
C ALA A 14 5.83 14.38 7.82
N LEU A 15 7.16 14.36 7.66
CA LEU A 15 8.01 13.22 7.99
C LEU A 15 9.08 13.58 9.03
N PRO A 16 8.67 13.95 10.26
CA PRO A 16 9.62 14.28 11.31
C PRO A 16 10.50 13.06 11.57
N ARG A 17 11.83 13.22 11.48
CA ARG A 17 12.90 12.19 11.57
C ARG A 17 13.30 11.52 10.25
N ALA A 18 12.76 11.93 9.11
CA ALA A 18 13.32 11.51 7.83
C ALA A 18 14.66 12.20 7.57
N THR A 19 15.56 11.51 6.88
CA THR A 19 16.70 12.17 6.21
C THR A 19 16.24 12.62 4.84
N SER A 20 16.22 13.93 4.63
CA SER A 20 15.59 14.56 3.47
C SER A 20 16.62 15.18 2.53
N LYS A 21 16.40 15.03 1.22
CA LYS A 21 17.25 15.59 0.17
C LYS A 21 16.40 16.14 -0.97
N LEU A 22 16.80 17.25 -1.56
CA LEU A 22 16.20 17.79 -2.78
C LEU A 22 17.29 17.93 -3.84
N GLU A 23 17.22 17.12 -4.89
CA GLU A 23 18.19 17.17 -5.99
C GLU A 23 17.50 16.96 -7.33
N ARG A 24 17.86 17.77 -8.33
CA ARG A 24 17.42 17.61 -9.73
C ARG A 24 15.89 17.43 -9.89
N GLY A 25 15.10 18.15 -9.09
CA GLY A 25 13.64 18.07 -9.12
C GLY A 25 13.05 16.84 -8.42
N ILE A 26 13.85 16.09 -7.66
CA ILE A 26 13.43 14.94 -6.86
C ILE A 26 13.57 15.30 -5.38
N SER A 27 12.45 15.29 -4.68
CA SER A 27 12.40 15.35 -3.22
C SER A 27 12.44 13.93 -2.68
N SER A 28 13.44 13.55 -1.89
CA SER A 28 13.57 12.22 -1.30
C SER A 28 13.68 12.28 0.21
N HIS A 29 13.01 11.36 0.89
CA HIS A 29 12.88 11.30 2.34
C HIS A 29 13.05 9.85 2.79
N THR A 30 14.08 9.58 3.60
CA THR A 30 14.41 8.22 4.06
C THR A 30 14.06 8.04 5.53
N LEU A 31 13.31 6.98 5.84
CA LEU A 31 12.81 6.62 7.18
C LEU A 31 13.32 5.22 7.55
N GLN A 32 13.54 4.95 8.84
CA GLN A 32 14.27 3.75 9.27
C GLN A 32 13.60 2.43 8.88
N ASN A 33 12.31 2.21 9.21
CA ASN A 33 11.72 0.89 8.99
C ASN A 33 10.20 0.85 8.92
N SER A 34 9.50 1.90 9.37
CA SER A 34 8.04 1.90 9.40
C SER A 34 7.48 3.31 9.24
N ILE A 35 6.28 3.40 8.66
CA ILE A 35 5.52 4.63 8.51
C ILE A 35 4.03 4.33 8.63
N ALA A 36 3.30 5.15 9.38
CA ALA A 36 1.85 5.03 9.55
C ALA A 36 1.10 5.48 8.29
N LEU A 37 -0.08 4.89 8.04
CA LEU A 37 -0.94 5.31 6.93
C LEU A 37 -1.40 6.77 7.07
N SER A 38 -1.62 7.26 8.29
CA SER A 38 -1.95 8.67 8.55
C SER A 38 -0.84 9.61 8.06
N THR A 39 0.41 9.32 8.43
CA THR A 39 1.58 10.08 7.97
C THR A 39 1.74 10.02 6.46
N MET A 40 1.52 8.85 5.84
CA MET A 40 1.54 8.75 4.37
C MET A 40 0.46 9.61 3.69
N ARG A 41 -0.74 9.72 4.29
CA ARG A 41 -1.79 10.63 3.79
C ARG A 41 -1.37 12.09 3.91
N GLU A 42 -0.74 12.47 5.01
CA GLU A 42 -0.18 13.82 5.19
C GLU A 42 0.88 14.14 4.13
N VAL A 43 1.75 13.19 3.80
CA VAL A 43 2.74 13.36 2.72
C VAL A 43 2.07 13.57 1.36
N VAL A 44 1.08 12.76 1.01
CA VAL A 44 0.34 12.90 -0.26
C VAL A 44 -0.40 14.24 -0.31
N ALA A 45 -0.94 14.70 0.81
CA ALA A 45 -1.55 16.02 0.92
C ALA A 45 -0.51 17.15 0.77
N ALA A 46 0.66 17.01 1.41
CA ALA A 46 1.77 17.96 1.34
C ALA A 46 2.36 18.09 -0.07
N ALA A 47 2.36 16.99 -0.85
CA ALA A 47 2.76 17.02 -2.26
C ALA A 47 1.78 17.80 -3.16
N GLY A 48 0.55 18.06 -2.70
CA GLY A 48 -0.43 18.90 -3.38
C GLY A 48 -0.71 18.47 -4.81
N ALA A 49 -0.45 19.36 -5.77
CA ALA A 49 -0.64 19.08 -7.21
C ALA A 49 0.22 17.91 -7.72
N MET A 50 1.31 17.58 -7.03
CA MET A 50 2.22 16.49 -7.40
C MET A 50 1.91 15.17 -6.70
N LYS A 51 0.73 15.04 -6.07
CA LYS A 51 0.32 13.80 -5.36
C LYS A 51 0.47 12.52 -6.20
N HIS A 52 0.22 12.58 -7.51
CA HIS A 52 0.36 11.42 -8.42
C HIS A 52 1.81 11.05 -8.73
N GLN A 53 2.75 11.96 -8.43
CA GLN A 53 4.19 11.79 -8.60
C GLN A 53 4.88 11.45 -7.27
N THR A 54 4.10 11.00 -6.28
CA THR A 54 4.60 10.52 -4.99
C THR A 54 4.77 9.01 -5.01
N PHE A 55 5.95 8.55 -4.61
CA PHE A 55 6.32 7.14 -4.64
C PHE A 55 6.87 6.69 -3.29
N VAL A 56 6.69 5.42 -2.98
CA VAL A 56 7.30 4.76 -1.83
C VAL A 56 8.04 3.50 -2.29
N GLY A 57 9.22 3.28 -1.73
CA GLY A 57 10.09 2.14 -2.02
C GLY A 57 10.94 1.80 -0.79
N SER A 58 11.80 0.80 -0.93
CA SER A 58 12.83 0.48 0.05
C SER A 58 14.23 0.66 -0.53
N VAL A 59 15.16 1.13 0.30
CA VAL A 59 16.59 1.24 -0.04
C VAL A 59 17.39 0.87 1.18
N ASP A 60 18.28 -0.11 1.08
CA ASP A 60 19.14 -0.57 2.18
C ASP A 60 18.38 -0.91 3.47
N GLY A 61 17.16 -1.45 3.34
CA GLY A 61 16.27 -1.78 4.45
C GLY A 61 15.48 -0.62 5.03
N ALA A 62 15.74 0.63 4.61
CA ALA A 62 14.98 1.81 4.96
C ALA A 62 13.78 2.01 4.02
N ILE A 63 12.74 2.70 4.49
CA ILE A 63 11.63 3.17 3.65
C ILE A 63 12.05 4.50 3.02
N MET A 64 11.91 4.62 1.71
CA MET A 64 12.16 5.84 0.97
C MET A 64 10.86 6.35 0.37
N VAL A 65 10.49 7.59 0.70
CA VAL A 65 9.40 8.32 0.06
C VAL A 65 9.99 9.36 -0.87
N SER A 66 9.45 9.50 -2.07
CA SER A 66 9.94 10.49 -3.03
C SER A 66 8.81 11.19 -3.77
N VAL A 67 9.08 12.44 -4.17
CA VAL A 67 8.26 13.22 -5.09
C VAL A 67 9.13 13.59 -6.29
N ASN A 68 8.76 13.14 -7.48
CA ASN A 68 9.61 13.27 -8.68
C ASN A 68 8.93 14.15 -9.74
N ALA A 69 9.41 15.40 -9.89
CA ALA A 69 8.89 16.35 -10.87
C ALA A 69 9.16 15.97 -12.33
N ASN A 70 10.07 15.03 -12.56
CA ASN A 70 10.43 14.59 -13.90
C ASN A 70 9.52 13.48 -14.42
N VAL A 71 8.65 12.92 -13.58
CA VAL A 71 7.65 11.93 -14.01
C VAL A 71 6.44 12.69 -14.55
N THR A 72 6.23 12.63 -15.86
CA THR A 72 4.96 12.98 -16.48
C THR A 72 3.93 11.95 -16.03
N SER A 73 2.99 12.34 -15.18
CA SER A 73 1.91 11.44 -14.79
C SER A 73 0.99 11.24 -15.98
N GLU A 74 1.13 10.13 -16.68
CA GLU A 74 0.16 9.67 -17.70
C GLU A 74 -1.18 9.22 -17.07
N LEU A 75 -1.34 9.41 -15.75
CA LEU A 75 -2.48 8.94 -14.96
C LEU A 75 -3.73 9.84 -15.03
N GLU A 76 -3.78 10.85 -15.91
CA GLU A 76 -4.96 11.73 -16.05
C GLU A 76 -5.98 11.30 -17.13
N GLU A 77 -5.69 10.31 -17.98
CA GLU A 77 -6.64 9.86 -19.01
C GLU A 77 -6.75 8.33 -19.10
N ASP A 78 -7.57 7.73 -18.22
CA ASP A 78 -8.23 6.45 -18.56
C ASP A 78 -9.65 6.36 -17.99
N ALA A 79 -10.34 7.51 -17.96
CA ALA A 79 -11.76 7.62 -17.62
C ALA A 79 -12.69 7.47 -18.84
N GLY A 80 -12.20 7.01 -19.99
CA GLY A 80 -13.07 6.82 -21.15
C GLY A 80 -12.40 6.23 -22.38
N SER A 81 -12.51 4.91 -22.57
CA SER A 81 -12.62 4.37 -23.93
C SER A 81 -13.54 3.14 -23.99
N THR A 82 -14.75 3.41 -24.48
CA THR A 82 -15.61 2.60 -25.36
C THR A 82 -15.61 1.07 -25.21
N ASP A 83 -16.64 0.61 -24.49
CA ASP A 83 -17.73 -0.20 -25.04
C ASP A 83 -17.35 -1.19 -26.17
N ARG A 84 -16.80 -2.34 -25.79
CA ARG A 84 -16.99 -3.59 -26.53
C ARG A 84 -17.35 -4.68 -25.53
N PRO A 85 -18.41 -5.47 -25.76
CA PRO A 85 -18.75 -6.60 -24.89
C PRO A 85 -17.72 -7.71 -25.11
N ARG A 86 -16.55 -7.58 -24.46
CA ARG A 86 -15.62 -8.68 -24.31
C ARG A 86 -16.27 -9.65 -23.34
N LYS A 87 -16.49 -10.88 -23.82
CA LYS A 87 -16.87 -12.06 -23.03
C LYS A 87 -16.17 -11.96 -21.67
N ARG A 88 -16.95 -11.77 -20.60
CA ARG A 88 -16.50 -11.43 -19.24
C ARG A 88 -15.55 -12.53 -18.76
N ARG A 89 -14.26 -12.39 -19.09
CA ARG A 89 -13.23 -13.34 -18.66
C ARG A 89 -13.07 -13.09 -17.18
N ARG A 90 -13.41 -14.09 -16.37
CA ARG A 90 -13.32 -14.03 -14.92
C ARG A 90 -11.90 -13.62 -14.55
N CYS A 91 -11.76 -12.51 -13.81
CA CYS A 91 -10.45 -12.02 -13.42
C CYS A 91 -9.91 -12.96 -12.32
N PRO A 92 -8.71 -13.55 -12.47
CA PRO A 92 -8.17 -14.47 -11.46
C PRO A 92 -8.13 -13.86 -10.05
N HIS A 93 -7.84 -12.56 -9.95
CA HIS A 93 -7.85 -11.84 -8.67
C HIS A 93 -9.24 -11.70 -8.05
N GLU A 94 -10.31 -11.70 -8.84
CA GLU A 94 -11.68 -11.68 -8.28
C GLU A 94 -12.00 -13.01 -7.60
N GLU A 95 -11.58 -14.14 -8.18
CA GLU A 95 -11.74 -15.46 -7.57
C GLU A 95 -10.90 -15.59 -6.30
N GLU A 96 -9.61 -15.23 -6.36
CA GLU A 96 -8.70 -15.25 -5.21
C GLU A 96 -9.23 -14.40 -4.04
N VAL A 97 -9.76 -13.21 -4.34
CA VAL A 97 -10.33 -12.31 -3.32
C VAL A 97 -11.60 -12.87 -2.74
N GLN A 98 -12.48 -13.44 -3.58
CA GLN A 98 -13.70 -14.08 -3.12
C GLN A 98 -13.40 -15.27 -2.21
N GLU A 99 -12.47 -16.14 -2.59
CA GLU A 99 -12.06 -17.29 -1.76
C GLU A 99 -11.45 -16.86 -0.43
N ALA A 100 -10.63 -15.80 -0.42
CA ALA A 100 -10.08 -15.25 0.81
C ALA A 100 -11.19 -14.71 1.73
N ALA A 101 -12.19 -14.02 1.18
CA ALA A 101 -13.33 -13.54 1.94
C ALA A 101 -14.18 -14.68 2.50
N GLU A 102 -14.47 -15.71 1.71
CA GLU A 102 -15.19 -16.91 2.15
C GLU A 102 -14.43 -17.66 3.25
N ARG A 103 -13.11 -17.79 3.13
CA ARG A 103 -12.25 -18.38 4.18
C ARG A 103 -12.37 -17.61 5.49
N VAL A 104 -12.37 -16.28 5.44
CA VAL A 104 -12.53 -15.43 6.61
C VAL A 104 -13.94 -15.55 7.20
N ARG A 105 -15.00 -15.62 6.38
CA ARG A 105 -16.38 -15.90 6.86
C ARG A 105 -16.50 -17.25 7.54
N GLY A 106 -15.80 -18.26 7.02
CA GLY A 106 -15.80 -19.63 7.55
C GLY A 106 -14.96 -19.83 8.81
N GLN A 107 -14.13 -18.86 9.19
CA GLN A 107 -13.35 -18.94 10.44
C GLN A 107 -14.29 -18.80 11.64
N LYS A 108 -14.41 -19.87 12.42
CA LYS A 108 -15.09 -19.85 13.72
C LYS A 108 -14.22 -19.09 14.72
N GLY A 109 -14.37 -17.77 14.75
CA GLY A 109 -13.74 -16.88 15.71
C GLY A 109 -14.72 -16.41 16.80
N PRO A 110 -14.24 -15.89 17.93
CA PRO A 110 -15.08 -15.32 19.01
C PRO A 110 -15.73 -13.98 18.61
N VAL A 111 -15.65 -13.58 17.35
CA VAL A 111 -15.85 -12.21 16.89
C VAL A 111 -16.59 -12.25 15.56
N ASP A 112 -17.80 -11.69 15.56
CA ASP A 112 -18.51 -11.39 14.32
C ASP A 112 -17.79 -10.28 13.55
N ILE A 113 -17.61 -10.52 12.26
CA ILE A 113 -17.02 -9.58 11.32
C ILE A 113 -18.17 -8.89 10.59
N PRO A 114 -18.27 -7.56 10.66
CA PRO A 114 -19.24 -6.83 9.87
C PRO A 114 -19.01 -7.08 8.37
N GLU A 115 -20.07 -7.50 7.65
CA GLU A 115 -19.99 -7.76 6.21
C GLU A 115 -19.52 -6.52 5.44
N LYS A 116 -19.86 -5.31 5.93
CA LYS A 116 -19.36 -4.04 5.37
C LYS A 116 -17.83 -3.94 5.40
N SER A 117 -17.19 -4.33 6.51
CA SER A 117 -15.73 -4.31 6.63
C SER A 117 -15.07 -5.35 5.73
N LEU A 118 -15.68 -6.53 5.59
CA LEU A 118 -15.19 -7.57 4.68
C LEU A 118 -15.31 -7.16 3.22
N ALA A 119 -16.42 -6.53 2.83
CA ALA A 119 -16.61 -5.97 1.51
C ALA A 119 -15.59 -4.86 1.21
N ALA A 120 -15.35 -3.94 2.16
CA ALA A 120 -14.34 -2.90 2.03
C ALA A 120 -12.92 -3.49 1.87
N ALA A 121 -12.56 -4.49 2.68
CA ALA A 121 -11.27 -5.18 2.59
C ALA A 121 -11.09 -5.89 1.24
N SER A 122 -12.13 -6.55 0.76
CA SER A 122 -12.13 -7.25 -0.53
C SER A 122 -12.00 -6.28 -1.69
N ALA A 123 -12.74 -5.16 -1.65
CA ALA A 123 -12.65 -4.10 -2.65
C ALA A 123 -11.25 -3.47 -2.68
N ALA A 124 -10.69 -3.16 -1.50
CA ALA A 124 -9.33 -2.62 -1.38
C ALA A 124 -8.28 -3.60 -1.92
N ALA A 125 -8.39 -4.88 -1.57
CA ALA A 125 -7.47 -5.91 -2.05
C ALA A 125 -7.53 -6.03 -3.58
N LEU A 126 -8.74 -6.14 -4.14
CA LEU A 126 -8.94 -6.24 -5.57
C LEU A 126 -8.43 -5.01 -6.33
N TYR A 127 -8.69 -3.81 -5.80
CA TYR A 127 -8.20 -2.57 -6.40
C TYR A 127 -6.67 -2.54 -6.45
N LEU A 128 -6.01 -2.85 -5.33
CA LEU A 128 -4.55 -2.81 -5.25
C LEU A 128 -3.91 -3.88 -6.14
N LEU A 129 -4.45 -5.11 -6.18
CA LEU A 129 -3.97 -6.17 -7.08
C LEU A 129 -4.08 -5.78 -8.56
N LYS A 130 -5.10 -5.01 -8.94
CA LYS A 130 -5.31 -4.55 -10.33
C LYS A 130 -4.48 -3.32 -10.69
N ASN A 131 -4.31 -2.37 -9.77
CA ASN A 131 -3.83 -1.03 -10.10
C ASN A 131 -2.46 -0.68 -9.50
N LEU A 132 -2.03 -1.35 -8.42
CA LEU A 132 -0.72 -1.08 -7.83
C LEU A 132 0.37 -1.74 -8.67
N ARG A 133 1.16 -0.92 -9.36
CA ARG A 133 2.24 -1.33 -10.25
C ARG A 133 3.52 -0.59 -9.91
N GLY A 134 4.64 -1.21 -10.23
CA GLY A 134 5.94 -0.52 -10.23
C GLY A 134 6.10 0.37 -11.46
N SER A 135 7.24 1.05 -11.55
CA SER A 135 7.51 2.07 -12.56
C SER A 135 7.55 1.55 -13.99
N SER A 136 7.76 0.25 -14.20
CA SER A 136 7.78 -0.41 -15.50
C SER A 136 6.51 -1.25 -15.74
N HIS A 137 5.43 -0.95 -15.01
CA HIS A 137 4.13 -1.65 -15.04
C HIS A 137 4.16 -3.10 -14.57
N GLU A 138 5.20 -3.49 -13.83
CA GLU A 138 5.33 -4.79 -13.18
C GLU A 138 4.38 -4.94 -11.99
N THR A 139 4.03 -6.19 -11.66
CA THR A 139 3.20 -6.51 -10.50
C THR A 139 3.94 -6.15 -9.22
N ALA A 140 3.35 -5.25 -8.43
CA ALA A 140 3.97 -4.76 -7.20
C ALA A 140 3.66 -5.60 -5.97
N ILE A 141 2.63 -6.45 -6.00
CA ILE A 141 2.19 -7.25 -4.85
C ILE A 141 2.59 -8.71 -5.09
N GLU A 142 3.41 -9.25 -4.20
CA GLU A 142 3.87 -10.65 -4.28
C GLU A 142 2.93 -11.60 -3.58
N SER A 143 2.45 -11.19 -2.40
CA SER A 143 1.59 -11.99 -1.55
C SER A 143 0.71 -11.09 -0.71
N TRP A 144 -0.47 -11.60 -0.35
CA TRP A 144 -1.46 -10.84 0.41
C TRP A 144 -2.38 -11.78 1.19
N ALA A 145 -3.05 -11.26 2.23
CA ALA A 145 -4.03 -12.01 3.01
C ALA A 145 -5.04 -11.09 3.69
N LEU A 146 -6.25 -11.62 3.91
CA LEU A 146 -7.21 -11.11 4.87
C LEU A 146 -7.10 -11.94 6.14
N THR A 147 -6.79 -11.29 7.25
CA THR A 147 -6.53 -11.96 8.53
C THR A 147 -7.35 -11.34 9.64
N LEU A 148 -7.87 -12.17 10.53
CA LEU A 148 -8.52 -11.71 11.74
C LEU A 148 -7.50 -11.32 12.79
N GLY A 149 -7.66 -10.11 13.33
CA GLY A 149 -6.92 -9.61 14.48
C GLY A 149 -7.25 -10.40 15.75
N PRO A 150 -6.42 -10.27 16.80
CA PRO A 150 -6.72 -10.88 18.08
C PRO A 150 -7.96 -10.24 18.72
N ALA A 151 -8.87 -11.04 19.27
CA ALA A 151 -10.09 -10.61 19.96
C ALA A 151 -9.82 -10.05 21.37
N VAL A 152 -8.76 -9.23 21.52
CA VAL A 152 -8.29 -8.75 22.83
C VAL A 152 -9.03 -7.47 23.25
N ASP A 153 -9.55 -6.70 22.30
CA ASP A 153 -10.31 -5.48 22.54
C ASP A 153 -11.53 -5.42 21.61
N ALA A 154 -12.70 -5.07 22.15
CA ALA A 154 -13.91 -4.89 21.35
C ALA A 154 -13.80 -3.72 20.35
N GLU A 155 -12.98 -2.71 20.67
CA GLU A 155 -12.79 -1.51 19.85
C GLU A 155 -11.70 -1.64 18.77
N ARG A 156 -10.85 -2.68 18.85
CA ARG A 156 -9.77 -2.86 17.87
C ARG A 156 -10.34 -3.45 16.58
N PRO A 157 -10.01 -2.87 15.41
CA PRO A 157 -10.52 -3.36 14.14
C PRO A 157 -10.08 -4.81 13.91
N LYS A 158 -11.08 -5.64 13.60
CA LYS A 158 -10.97 -7.10 13.65
C LYS A 158 -10.44 -7.70 12.36
N LEU A 159 -10.50 -6.97 11.26
CA LEU A 159 -10.07 -7.41 9.94
C LEU A 159 -8.86 -6.59 9.47
N VAL A 160 -7.77 -7.30 9.19
CA VAL A 160 -6.51 -6.74 8.71
C VAL A 160 -6.26 -7.22 7.29
N LEU A 161 -6.15 -6.27 6.37
CA LEU A 161 -5.56 -6.51 5.05
C LEU A 161 -4.05 -6.44 5.18
N SER A 162 -3.36 -7.53 4.84
CA SER A 162 -1.91 -7.61 4.80
C SER A 162 -1.46 -7.78 3.36
N MET A 163 -0.48 -7.00 2.91
CA MET A 163 0.11 -7.12 1.57
C MET A 163 1.63 -7.02 1.65
N ARG A 164 2.33 -7.84 0.90
CA ARG A 164 3.78 -7.74 0.71
C ARG A 164 4.07 -7.18 -0.68
N LEU A 165 4.82 -6.09 -0.70
CA LEU A 165 5.28 -5.44 -1.91
C LEU A 165 6.62 -6.03 -2.34
N SER A 166 6.81 -6.19 -3.64
CA SER A 166 8.03 -6.74 -4.20
C SER A 166 9.23 -5.85 -3.84
N PRO A 167 10.36 -6.45 -3.42
CA PRO A 167 11.56 -5.69 -3.08
C PRO A 167 12.12 -4.95 -4.29
N GLY A 168 12.68 -3.76 -4.06
CA GLY A 168 13.31 -2.95 -5.11
C GLY A 168 12.34 -2.24 -6.06
N LEU A 169 11.02 -2.32 -5.80
CA LEU A 169 10.02 -1.60 -6.58
C LEU A 169 9.53 -0.35 -5.87
N ALA A 170 9.58 0.77 -6.58
CA ALA A 170 8.90 1.99 -6.17
C ALA A 170 7.45 1.96 -6.66
N VAL A 171 6.50 2.17 -5.75
CA VAL A 171 5.06 2.16 -6.05
C VAL A 171 4.43 3.52 -5.80
N SER A 172 3.37 3.85 -6.53
CA SER A 172 2.64 5.11 -6.31
C SER A 172 1.99 5.12 -4.93
N LEU A 173 2.38 6.09 -4.11
CA LEU A 173 1.82 6.26 -2.77
C LEU A 173 0.35 6.70 -2.84
N TYR A 174 0.00 7.51 -3.86
CA TYR A 174 -1.38 7.88 -4.13
C TYR A 174 -2.26 6.67 -4.43
N THR A 175 -1.85 5.81 -5.37
CA THR A 175 -2.62 4.61 -5.74
C THR A 175 -2.78 3.66 -4.55
N LEU A 176 -1.72 3.49 -3.75
CA LEU A 176 -1.76 2.69 -2.53
C LEU A 176 -2.81 3.22 -1.55
N LEU A 177 -2.76 4.51 -1.21
CA LEU A 177 -3.69 5.10 -0.24
C LEU A 177 -5.13 5.20 -0.76
N HIS A 178 -5.31 5.43 -2.06
CA HIS A 178 -6.62 5.44 -2.70
C HIS A 178 -7.25 4.04 -2.67
N GLY A 179 -6.47 3.00 -2.98
CA GLY A 179 -6.94 1.62 -2.95
C GLY A 179 -7.35 1.13 -1.57
N ILE A 180 -6.60 1.52 -0.54
CA ILE A 180 -6.94 1.20 0.87
C ILE A 180 -8.23 1.92 1.32
N GLY A 181 -8.59 3.03 0.69
CA GLY A 181 -9.79 3.80 1.03
C GLY A 181 -9.72 4.37 2.45
N LYS A 182 -10.87 4.43 3.14
CA LYS A 182 -10.94 4.81 4.57
C LYS A 182 -10.54 3.60 5.42
N SER A 183 -9.35 3.66 5.99
CA SER A 183 -8.81 2.69 6.95
C SER A 183 -8.75 3.34 8.32
N LYS A 184 -9.07 2.59 9.38
CA LYS A 184 -9.02 3.10 10.76
C LYS A 184 -7.59 3.41 11.17
N ASP A 185 -6.70 2.48 10.83
CA ASP A 185 -5.28 2.51 11.13
C ASP A 185 -4.52 1.61 10.17
N GLY A 186 -3.20 1.78 10.09
CA GLY A 186 -2.31 0.89 9.37
C GLY A 186 -0.90 1.42 9.26
N MET A 187 -0.01 0.60 8.73
CA MET A 187 1.39 0.94 8.56
C MET A 187 2.01 0.22 7.36
N LEU A 188 3.06 0.82 6.81
CA LEU A 188 3.99 0.19 5.89
C LEU A 188 5.31 -0.04 6.63
N THR A 189 5.90 -1.24 6.52
CA THR A 189 7.13 -1.60 7.23
C THR A 189 8.05 -2.49 6.42
N THR A 190 9.37 -2.30 6.57
CA THR A 190 10.41 -3.22 6.06
C THR A 190 10.82 -4.27 7.11
N SER A 191 10.29 -4.18 8.34
CA SER A 191 10.60 -5.05 9.48
C SER A 191 9.39 -5.90 9.87
N SER A 192 8.99 -6.83 9.00
CA SER A 192 7.85 -7.74 9.26
C SER A 192 8.22 -8.98 10.08
N GLU A 193 9.51 -9.20 10.34
CA GLU A 193 10.05 -10.39 11.04
C GLU A 193 9.56 -10.51 12.50
N ALA A 194 9.25 -9.39 13.15
CA ALA A 194 8.74 -9.36 14.52
C ALA A 194 7.21 -9.53 14.63
N LEU A 195 6.50 -9.62 13.50
CA LEU A 195 5.05 -9.77 13.49
C LEU A 195 4.64 -11.21 13.79
N GLN A 196 3.44 -11.39 14.34
CA GLN A 196 2.90 -12.71 14.60
C GLN A 196 2.86 -13.53 13.29
N GLN A 197 3.11 -14.84 13.38
CA GLN A 197 3.23 -15.73 12.21
C GLN A 197 2.08 -15.61 11.20
N ARG A 198 0.86 -15.33 11.66
CA ARG A 198 -0.33 -15.12 10.80
C ARG A 198 -0.23 -13.91 9.86
N PHE A 199 0.63 -12.94 10.17
CA PHE A 199 0.89 -11.75 9.35
C PHE A 199 2.18 -11.88 8.54
N ASN A 200 2.94 -12.96 8.72
CA ASN A 200 4.17 -13.20 7.98
C ASN A 200 3.84 -13.85 6.62
N LEU A 201 3.63 -13.00 5.62
CA LEU A 201 3.36 -13.44 4.25
C LEU A 201 4.62 -14.07 3.62
N PRO A 202 4.51 -15.16 2.84
CA PRO A 202 5.67 -15.81 2.26
C PRO A 202 6.34 -14.95 1.18
N LEU A 203 7.67 -15.05 1.10
CA LEU A 203 8.48 -14.53 -0.02
C LEU A 203 8.61 -15.60 -1.11
N ASN A 204 8.47 -15.18 -2.36
CA ASN A 204 8.83 -16.01 -3.52
C ASN A 204 10.37 -16.14 -3.63
N ALA A 205 10.87 -16.99 -4.53
CA ALA A 205 12.31 -17.25 -4.66
C ALA A 205 13.11 -16.03 -5.17
N GLU A 206 12.50 -15.23 -6.05
CA GLU A 206 13.10 -14.03 -6.63
C GLU A 206 13.27 -12.95 -5.57
N ALA A 207 12.23 -12.67 -4.79
CA ALA A 207 12.21 -11.72 -3.68
C ALA A 207 13.28 -12.04 -2.65
N ARG A 208 13.44 -13.32 -2.26
CA ARG A 208 14.49 -13.75 -1.34
C ARG A 208 15.89 -13.46 -1.89
N THR A 209 16.05 -13.51 -3.21
CA THR A 209 17.32 -13.21 -3.86
C THR A 209 17.56 -11.71 -3.84
N THR A 210 16.56 -10.90 -4.16
CA THR A 210 16.66 -9.43 -4.11
C THR A 210 16.91 -8.91 -2.69
N GLU A 211 16.28 -9.52 -1.66
CA GLU A 211 16.55 -9.17 -0.25
C GLU A 211 18.00 -9.43 0.17
N LYS A 212 18.66 -10.46 -0.39
CA LYS A 212 20.09 -10.71 -0.15
C LYS A 212 20.99 -9.60 -0.70
N TYR A 213 20.52 -8.83 -1.66
CA TYR A 213 21.21 -7.66 -2.21
C TYR A 213 20.81 -6.34 -1.51
N GLY A 214 20.17 -6.41 -0.34
CA GLY A 214 19.85 -5.23 0.49
C GLY A 214 18.50 -4.55 0.19
N GLN A 215 17.79 -5.00 -0.85
CA GLN A 215 16.46 -4.51 -1.20
C GLN A 215 15.41 -5.25 -0.39
N LYS A 216 15.02 -4.71 0.77
CA LYS A 216 14.02 -5.38 1.64
C LYS A 216 12.61 -5.27 1.06
N SER A 217 11.81 -6.33 1.18
CA SER A 217 10.37 -6.24 0.88
C SER A 217 9.68 -5.31 1.88
N MET A 218 8.62 -4.64 1.43
CA MET A 218 7.77 -3.84 2.31
C MET A 218 6.49 -4.60 2.58
N SER A 219 6.00 -4.54 3.81
CA SER A 219 4.73 -5.13 4.24
C SER A 219 3.77 -4.02 4.63
N LEU A 220 2.62 -3.97 3.97
CA LEU A 220 1.50 -3.09 4.26
C LEU A 220 0.51 -3.83 5.16
N PHE A 221 0.09 -3.17 6.23
CA PHE A 221 -1.00 -3.59 7.09
C PHE A 221 -2.04 -2.48 7.15
N ALA A 222 -3.29 -2.79 6.81
CA ALA A 222 -4.39 -1.86 6.88
C ALA A 222 -5.55 -2.49 7.63
N THR A 223 -6.08 -1.75 8.58
CA THR A 223 -7.29 -2.12 9.32
C THR A 223 -8.48 -1.43 8.67
N MET A 224 -9.46 -2.24 8.27
CA MET A 224 -10.59 -1.75 7.48
C MET A 224 -11.71 -1.29 8.41
N GLU A 225 -12.23 -0.09 8.17
CA GLU A 225 -13.39 0.41 8.91
C GLU A 225 -14.67 -0.33 8.53
N GLU A 226 -15.62 -0.35 9.46
CA GLU A 226 -17.02 -0.50 9.10
C GLU A 226 -17.39 0.70 8.23
N GLY A 227 -17.78 0.46 6.97
CA GLY A 227 -18.15 1.55 6.07
C GLY A 227 -19.17 2.48 6.74
N GLY A 228 -18.72 3.68 7.11
CA GLY A 228 -19.56 4.76 7.59
C GLY A 228 -20.46 5.21 6.44
N GLU A 229 -21.76 5.28 6.72
CA GLU A 229 -22.78 5.86 5.84
C GLU A 229 -22.44 7.29 5.41
#